data_AF-A0A937SKZ5-F1
#
_entry.id   AF-A0A937SKZ5-F1
#
_cell.length_a   1.000
_cell.length_b   1.000
_cell.length_c   1.000
_cell.angle_alpha   90.00
_cell.angle_beta   90.00
_cell.angle_gamma   90.00
#
_symmetry.space_group_name_H-M   'P 1'
#
loop_
_entity.id
_entity.type
_entity.pdbx_description
1 polymer ?
#
loop_
_entity_poly.entity_id
_entity_poly.type
_entity_poly.pdbx_seq_one_letter_code
_entity_poly.pdbx_strand_id
1 'polypeptide(L)'
;MQQWYQCPRCGAPVAFGSRFCTNCGTQLNWPTQQIQPPPVYQHPQQQWNYGYRQPGKEPKKTSSWLIGCLGLIGIILLIVGAYFVYDTSFQKNTLTPPLQPTTSPSKLIPPSAPSHNLYPTDIIKNPRYWNSDWDVVKLFKTIYYENKSYYANHQYIKGEFDCNDMAVGIWNTLYKKKIVSVIVAGNLELDNESFAECNHVWLLVFYRGAAGGVIFIVETTNGETYFINSPESEFLKYLHGYYYLSPSDLRADIKERW
;
A
#
# COMPACT_ATOMS: atom_id res chain seq x y z
N MET A 1 12.61 -17.01 23.26
CA MET A 1 13.05 -17.08 24.68
C MET A 1 13.04 -15.68 25.27
N GLN A 2 12.19 -15.38 26.26
CA GLN A 2 12.17 -14.06 26.91
C GLN A 2 13.36 -13.91 27.88
N GLN A 3 14.19 -12.89 27.69
CA GLN A 3 15.26 -12.54 28.64
C GLN A 3 14.69 -11.77 29.83
N TRP A 4 15.11 -12.16 31.04
CA TRP A 4 14.69 -11.58 32.31
C TRP A 4 15.85 -10.84 32.97
N TYR A 5 15.53 -9.69 33.59
CA TYR A 5 16.48 -8.83 34.29
C TYR A 5 15.99 -8.53 35.70
N GLN A 6 16.86 -8.00 36.57
CA GLN A 6 16.49 -7.59 37.92
C GLN A 6 16.29 -6.07 37.98
N CYS A 7 15.20 -5.64 38.60
CA CYS A 7 14.94 -4.22 38.80
C CYS A 7 16.06 -3.62 39.70
N PRO A 8 16.75 -2.55 39.28
CA PRO A 8 17.86 -1.99 40.05
C PRO A 8 17.41 -1.33 41.36
N ARG A 9 16.10 -1.04 41.54
CA ARG A 9 15.57 -0.44 42.75
C ARG A 9 15.07 -1.46 43.78
N CYS A 10 14.38 -2.51 43.34
CA CYS A 10 13.72 -3.44 44.27
C CYS A 10 14.14 -4.90 44.10
N GLY A 11 14.98 -5.23 43.11
CA GLY A 11 15.43 -6.60 42.86
C GLY A 11 14.35 -7.56 42.36
N ALA A 12 13.19 -7.06 41.94
CA ALA A 12 12.15 -7.90 41.35
C ALA A 12 12.52 -8.28 39.89
N PRO A 13 12.18 -9.51 39.44
CA PRO A 13 12.38 -9.92 38.07
C PRO A 13 11.46 -9.12 37.13
N VAL A 14 12.05 -8.60 36.06
CA VAL A 14 11.39 -7.75 35.08
C VAL A 14 11.73 -8.24 33.67
N ALA A 15 10.73 -8.35 32.81
CA ALA A 15 10.93 -8.74 31.42
C ALA A 15 11.67 -7.63 30.65
N PHE A 16 12.62 -8.01 29.80
CA PHE A 16 13.36 -7.06 28.95
C PHE A 16 12.40 -6.23 28.10
N GLY A 17 12.65 -4.91 28.02
CA GLY A 17 11.79 -3.96 27.29
C GLY A 17 10.64 -3.36 28.11
N SER A 18 10.41 -3.81 29.35
CA SER A 18 9.40 -3.21 30.24
C SER A 18 9.76 -1.76 30.57
N ARG A 19 8.84 -0.80 30.39
CA ARG A 19 9.11 0.63 30.65
C ARG A 19 9.22 0.96 32.14
N PHE A 20 8.51 0.20 32.99
CA PHE A 20 8.46 0.38 34.44
C PHE A 20 8.49 -0.99 35.13
N CYS A 21 9.05 -1.06 36.34
CA CYS A 21 8.95 -2.22 37.19
C CYS A 21 7.51 -2.36 37.71
N THR A 22 6.87 -3.50 37.46
CA THR A 22 5.50 -3.79 37.93
C THR A 22 5.39 -3.92 39.45
N ASN A 23 6.51 -4.15 40.15
CA ASN A 23 6.53 -4.27 41.61
C ASN A 23 6.73 -2.92 42.33
N CYS A 24 7.66 -2.07 41.86
CA CYS A 24 8.01 -0.82 42.56
C CYS A 24 7.78 0.47 41.77
N GLY A 25 7.28 0.37 40.53
CA GLY A 25 6.97 1.51 39.67
C GLY A 25 8.17 2.26 39.07
N THR A 26 9.40 1.85 39.38
CA THR A 26 10.59 2.52 38.85
C THR A 26 10.75 2.34 37.35
N GLN A 27 11.00 3.45 36.65
CA GLN A 27 11.38 3.44 35.24
C GLN A 27 12.66 2.65 35.02
N LEU A 28 12.62 1.77 34.03
CA LEU A 28 13.74 0.92 33.68
C LEU A 28 14.42 1.47 32.42
N ASN A 29 15.70 1.80 32.56
CA ASN A 29 16.55 2.21 31.45
C ASN A 29 17.35 0.99 31.00
N TRP A 30 16.96 0.41 29.88
CA TRP A 30 17.63 -0.76 29.31
C TRP A 30 18.90 -0.33 28.60
N PRO A 31 20.06 -0.95 28.86
CA PRO A 31 21.20 -0.80 27.97
C PRO A 31 20.78 -1.36 26.61
N THR A 32 20.76 -0.51 25.58
CA THR A 32 20.73 -0.95 24.19
C THR A 32 21.89 -1.92 24.05
N GLN A 33 21.61 -3.22 23.84
CA GLN A 33 22.68 -4.16 23.56
C GLN A 33 23.45 -3.59 22.36
N GLN A 34 24.74 -3.29 22.57
CA GLN A 34 25.67 -3.03 21.49
C GLN A 34 25.84 -4.36 20.75
N ILE A 35 24.90 -4.67 19.86
CA ILE A 35 25.08 -5.73 18.89
C ILE A 35 26.24 -5.22 18.02
N GLN A 36 27.38 -5.91 18.09
CA GLN A 36 28.51 -5.64 17.21
C GLN A 36 27.98 -5.56 15.77
N PRO A 37 28.41 -4.56 14.97
CA PRO A 37 27.92 -4.44 13.61
C PRO A 37 28.09 -5.79 12.91
N PRO A 38 27.04 -6.32 12.25
CA PRO A 38 27.15 -7.57 11.52
C PRO A 38 28.29 -7.47 10.50
N PRO A 39 28.97 -8.59 10.18
CA PRO A 39 30.06 -8.58 9.21
C PRO A 39 29.60 -7.87 7.94
N VAL A 40 30.43 -6.95 7.45
CA VAL A 40 30.19 -6.18 6.24
C VAL A 40 30.08 -7.15 5.07
N TYR A 41 28.87 -7.56 4.72
CA TYR A 41 28.61 -8.28 3.48
C TYR A 41 28.77 -7.29 2.33
N GLN A 42 29.85 -7.46 1.56
CA GLN A 42 30.02 -6.82 0.26
C GLN A 42 28.96 -7.39 -0.68
N HIS A 43 27.82 -6.71 -0.78
CA HIS A 43 26.87 -6.94 -1.86
C HIS A 43 27.46 -6.41 -3.18
N PRO A 44 27.28 -7.10 -4.32
CA PRO A 44 27.68 -6.56 -5.61
C PRO A 44 26.95 -5.23 -5.86
N GLN A 45 27.69 -4.16 -6.10
CA GLN A 45 27.12 -2.88 -6.48
C GLN A 45 26.46 -3.02 -7.85
N GLN A 46 25.13 -3.22 -7.88
CA GLN A 46 24.36 -2.92 -9.08
C GLN A 46 24.18 -1.41 -9.14
N GLN A 47 25.01 -0.78 -9.98
CA GLN A 47 24.97 0.64 -10.29
C GLN A 47 23.65 0.97 -11.02
N TRP A 48 22.68 1.49 -10.29
CA TRP A 48 21.49 2.11 -10.90
C TRP A 48 21.84 3.50 -11.41
N ASN A 49 22.01 3.60 -12.73
CA ASN A 49 22.18 4.87 -13.43
C ASN A 49 20.80 5.55 -13.55
N TYR A 50 20.56 6.61 -12.77
CA TYR A 50 19.38 7.46 -12.91
C TYR A 50 19.47 8.26 -14.21
N GLY A 51 19.01 7.66 -15.31
CA GLY A 51 18.85 8.34 -16.59
C GLY A 51 17.64 9.27 -16.55
N TYR A 52 17.86 10.57 -16.34
CA TYR A 52 16.91 11.58 -16.81
C TYR A 52 16.80 11.46 -18.33
N ARG A 53 15.68 10.93 -18.83
CA ARG A 53 15.39 10.87 -20.27
C ARG A 53 15.11 12.29 -20.75
N GLN A 54 16.09 12.89 -21.42
CA GLN A 54 15.84 14.07 -22.25
C GLN A 54 14.86 13.67 -23.37
N PRO A 55 13.86 14.50 -23.73
CA PRO A 55 12.99 14.21 -24.87
C PRO A 55 13.83 14.32 -26.16
N GLY A 56 14.33 13.18 -26.61
CA GLY A 56 15.08 13.03 -27.84
C GLY A 56 14.15 13.12 -29.05
N LYS A 57 14.54 13.93 -30.03
CA LYS A 57 13.88 14.09 -31.33
C LYS A 57 13.87 12.73 -32.05
N GLU A 58 12.70 12.22 -32.40
CA GLU A 58 12.56 10.92 -33.06
C GLU A 58 13.22 10.89 -34.46
N PRO A 59 13.94 9.83 -34.83
CA PRO A 59 14.38 9.62 -36.20
C PRO A 59 13.20 9.21 -37.08
N LYS A 60 12.94 9.98 -38.16
CA LYS A 60 11.94 9.66 -39.17
C LYS A 60 12.27 8.33 -39.86
N LYS A 61 11.48 7.31 -39.58
CA LYS A 61 11.50 6.00 -40.25
C LYS A 61 10.71 6.12 -41.56
N THR A 62 11.37 5.91 -42.69
CA THR A 62 10.74 5.93 -44.02
C THR A 62 9.79 4.74 -44.18
N SER A 63 8.53 5.02 -44.52
CA SER A 63 7.41 4.07 -44.48
C SER A 63 7.23 3.26 -45.77
N SER A 64 7.56 1.96 -45.72
CA SER A 64 7.07 0.97 -46.70
C SER A 64 5.83 0.23 -46.18
N TRP A 65 4.92 0.93 -45.47
CA TRP A 65 3.69 0.37 -44.90
C TRP A 65 2.40 0.92 -45.55
N LEU A 66 2.49 1.86 -46.49
CA LEU A 66 1.29 2.43 -47.14
C LEU A 66 0.53 1.45 -48.04
N ILE A 67 1.11 0.30 -48.41
CA ILE A 67 0.46 -0.68 -49.29
C ILE A 67 -0.38 -1.71 -48.50
N GLY A 68 -0.08 -1.94 -47.21
CA GLY A 68 -0.82 -2.90 -46.37
C GLY A 68 -2.12 -2.35 -45.77
N CYS A 69 -2.14 -1.06 -45.39
CA CYS A 69 -3.32 -0.45 -44.75
C CYS A 69 -4.48 -0.21 -45.72
N LEU A 70 -4.20 0.07 -47.01
CA LEU A 70 -5.26 0.29 -48.01
C LEU A 70 -6.08 -0.98 -48.27
N GLY A 71 -5.46 -2.16 -48.24
CA GLY A 71 -6.15 -3.44 -48.37
C GLY A 71 -7.07 -3.76 -47.18
N LEU A 72 -6.59 -3.51 -45.95
CA LEU A 72 -7.39 -3.73 -44.74
C LEU A 72 -8.54 -2.73 -44.61
N ILE A 73 -8.31 -1.46 -44.95
CA ILE A 73 -9.38 -0.43 -44.97
C ILE A 73 -10.43 -0.78 -46.03
N GLY A 74 -10.03 -1.26 -47.22
CA GLY A 74 -10.96 -1.73 -48.25
C GLY A 74 -11.83 -2.90 -47.78
N ILE A 75 -11.25 -3.88 -47.08
CA ILE A 75 -11.99 -5.01 -46.51
C ILE A 75 -12.95 -4.55 -45.40
N ILE A 76 -12.51 -3.64 -44.53
CA ILE A 76 -13.38 -3.09 -43.47
C ILE A 76 -14.53 -2.29 -44.07
N LEU A 77 -14.29 -1.48 -45.11
CA LEU A 77 -15.35 -0.74 -45.80
C LEU A 77 -16.36 -1.65 -46.51
N LEU A 78 -15.91 -2.80 -47.06
CA LEU A 78 -16.81 -3.81 -47.61
C LEU A 78 -17.66 -4.50 -46.54
N ILE A 79 -17.08 -4.81 -45.37
CA ILE A 79 -17.79 -5.41 -44.24
C ILE A 79 -18.81 -4.41 -43.66
N VAL A 80 -18.43 -3.14 -43.48
CA VAL A 80 -19.32 -2.08 -43.00
C VAL A 80 -20.42 -1.80 -44.03
N GLY A 81 -20.11 -1.79 -45.33
CA GLY A 81 -21.10 -1.65 -46.40
C GLY A 81 -22.11 -2.79 -46.40
N ALA A 82 -21.66 -4.04 -46.23
CA ALA A 82 -22.54 -5.20 -46.10
C ALA A 82 -23.42 -5.13 -44.84
N TYR A 83 -22.86 -4.66 -43.72
CA TYR A 83 -23.60 -4.46 -42.47
C TYR A 83 -24.66 -3.36 -42.60
N PHE A 84 -24.37 -2.27 -43.30
CA PHE A 84 -25.31 -1.16 -43.53
C PHE A 84 -26.49 -1.57 -44.43
N VAL A 85 -26.25 -2.43 -45.43
CA VAL A 85 -27.31 -3.04 -46.26
C VAL A 85 -28.17 -4.02 -45.46
N TYR A 86 -27.56 -4.76 -44.53
CA TYR A 86 -28.29 -5.67 -43.63
C TYR A 86 -29.20 -4.90 -42.66
N ASP A 87 -28.70 -3.83 -42.06
CA ASP A 87 -29.43 -3.05 -41.04
C ASP A 87 -30.58 -2.20 -41.62
N THR A 88 -30.42 -1.71 -42.86
CA THR A 88 -31.50 -0.98 -43.57
C THR A 88 -32.70 -1.87 -43.95
N SER A 89 -32.62 -3.19 -43.74
CA SER A 89 -33.70 -4.14 -44.02
C SER A 89 -34.44 -4.67 -42.79
N PHE A 90 -34.05 -4.31 -41.55
CA PHE A 90 -34.67 -4.85 -40.33
C PHE A 90 -34.84 -3.82 -39.20
N GLN A 91 -35.65 -2.79 -39.42
CA GLN A 91 -36.23 -1.99 -38.33
C GLN A 91 -37.74 -1.79 -38.58
N LYS A 92 -38.54 -2.79 -38.23
CA LYS A 92 -39.90 -2.56 -37.75
C LYS A 92 -40.01 -3.03 -36.32
N ASN A 93 -40.24 -2.05 -35.45
CA ASN A 93 -40.91 -2.14 -34.17
C ASN A 93 -40.11 -2.75 -33.01
N THR A 94 -39.50 -1.91 -32.18
CA THR A 94 -39.73 -2.02 -30.72
C THR A 94 -39.57 -0.66 -30.04
N LEU A 95 -40.68 -0.08 -29.61
CA LEU A 95 -40.72 1.06 -28.68
C LEU A 95 -40.44 0.52 -27.28
N THR A 96 -39.46 1.10 -26.58
CA THR A 96 -39.17 0.80 -25.17
C THR A 96 -40.00 1.72 -24.26
N PRO A 97 -40.71 1.21 -23.23
CA PRO A 97 -41.40 2.04 -22.24
C PRO A 97 -40.44 2.57 -21.16
N PRO A 98 -40.82 3.60 -20.38
CA PRO A 98 -39.93 4.27 -19.44
C PRO A 98 -39.65 3.44 -18.18
N LEU A 99 -38.44 3.61 -17.63
CA LEU A 99 -37.96 2.98 -16.40
C LEU A 99 -38.94 3.19 -15.22
N GLN A 100 -39.37 2.07 -14.62
CA GLN A 100 -39.89 2.07 -13.25
C GLN A 100 -38.71 1.91 -12.26
N PRO A 101 -38.74 2.59 -11.10
CA PRO A 101 -37.79 2.33 -10.02
C PRO A 101 -38.14 1.00 -9.35
N THR A 102 -37.36 -0.04 -9.63
CA THR A 102 -37.45 -1.31 -8.93
C THR A 102 -36.77 -1.20 -7.56
N THR A 103 -37.60 -1.14 -6.52
CA THR A 103 -37.22 -1.54 -5.16
C THR A 103 -36.79 -3.00 -5.18
N SER A 104 -35.50 -3.25 -4.97
CA SER A 104 -34.96 -4.60 -4.81
C SER A 104 -35.14 -5.07 -3.36
N PRO A 105 -35.67 -6.28 -3.11
CA PRO A 105 -35.88 -6.79 -1.77
C PRO A 105 -34.55 -7.27 -1.17
N SER A 106 -34.29 -6.83 0.06
CA SER A 106 -33.46 -7.45 1.10
C SER A 106 -32.55 -8.59 0.61
N LYS A 107 -31.38 -8.23 0.07
CA LYS A 107 -30.31 -9.18 -0.22
C LYS A 107 -29.44 -9.30 1.04
N LEU A 108 -29.45 -10.50 1.61
CA LEU A 108 -28.47 -11.11 2.53
C LEU A 108 -27.35 -10.18 3.01
N ILE A 109 -27.25 -10.02 4.34
CA ILE A 109 -26.17 -9.29 5.03
C ILE A 109 -24.84 -9.60 4.33
N PRO A 110 -24.22 -8.63 3.63
CA PRO A 110 -22.89 -8.84 3.04
C PRO A 110 -21.93 -9.23 4.17
N PRO A 111 -20.88 -10.03 3.91
CA PRO A 111 -19.87 -10.35 4.92
C PRO A 111 -19.46 -9.04 5.60
N SER A 112 -19.68 -8.99 6.92
CA SER A 112 -19.76 -7.75 7.69
C SER A 112 -18.63 -6.79 7.32
N ALA A 113 -18.98 -5.64 6.74
CA ALA A 113 -18.01 -4.60 6.45
C ALA A 113 -17.21 -4.24 7.72
N PRO A 114 -15.91 -3.95 7.60
CA PRO A 114 -15.09 -3.56 8.75
C PRO A 114 -15.66 -2.28 9.38
N SER A 115 -15.68 -2.26 10.72
CA SER A 115 -16.35 -1.21 11.50
C SER A 115 -15.46 0.00 11.80
N HIS A 116 -14.14 -0.15 11.67
CA HIS A 116 -13.14 0.87 11.96
C HIS A 116 -12.40 1.36 10.70
N ASN A 117 -12.85 0.94 9.52
CA ASN A 117 -12.28 1.36 8.24
C ASN A 117 -12.47 2.87 7.99
N LEU A 118 -11.39 3.55 7.65
CA LEU A 118 -11.40 4.93 7.20
C LEU A 118 -11.78 5.03 5.73
N TYR A 119 -12.53 6.07 5.38
CA TYR A 119 -12.74 6.40 3.97
C TYR A 119 -11.53 7.18 3.43
N PRO A 120 -11.05 6.88 2.20
CA PRO A 120 -9.94 7.63 1.59
C PRO A 120 -10.17 9.15 1.56
N THR A 121 -11.42 9.59 1.42
CA THR A 121 -11.79 11.00 1.48
C THR A 121 -11.46 11.66 2.82
N ASP A 122 -11.59 10.93 3.92
CA ASP A 122 -11.31 11.44 5.26
C ASP A 122 -9.81 11.63 5.47
N ILE A 123 -9.00 10.74 4.89
CA ILE A 123 -7.54 10.82 4.89
C ILE A 123 -7.10 12.05 4.08
N ILE A 124 -7.62 12.19 2.86
CA ILE A 124 -7.21 13.25 1.93
C ILE A 124 -7.56 14.64 2.48
N LYS A 125 -8.74 14.80 3.10
CA LYS A 125 -9.23 16.10 3.58
C LYS A 125 -8.64 16.53 4.91
N ASN A 126 -8.18 15.59 5.75
CA ASN A 126 -7.76 15.89 7.11
C ASN A 126 -6.23 15.99 7.21
N PRO A 127 -5.66 17.18 7.51
CA PRO A 127 -4.21 17.38 7.61
C PRO A 127 -3.51 16.47 8.61
N ARG A 128 -4.22 15.92 9.61
CA ARG A 128 -3.63 15.05 10.63
C ARG A 128 -2.96 13.78 10.08
N TYR A 129 -3.35 13.36 8.87
CA TYR A 129 -2.77 12.19 8.21
C TYR A 129 -1.55 12.54 7.34
N TRP A 130 -1.21 13.82 7.22
CA TRP A 130 -0.17 14.30 6.33
C TRP A 130 1.07 14.71 7.11
N ASN A 131 2.23 14.28 6.64
CA ASN A 131 3.53 14.59 7.24
C ASN A 131 4.11 15.88 6.66
N SER A 132 3.30 16.94 6.54
CA SER A 132 3.65 18.18 5.84
C SER A 132 4.78 18.98 6.48
N ASP A 133 5.05 18.78 7.77
CA ASP A 133 6.13 19.46 8.50
C ASP A 133 7.51 18.84 8.25
N TRP A 134 7.57 17.70 7.55
CA TRP A 134 8.82 17.03 7.24
C TRP A 134 9.47 17.57 5.96
N ASP A 135 10.80 17.61 5.94
CA ASP A 135 11.53 17.59 4.67
C ASP A 135 11.28 16.24 3.96
N VAL A 136 10.84 16.29 2.70
CA VAL A 136 10.41 15.09 1.96
C VAL A 136 11.53 14.08 1.74
N VAL A 137 12.77 14.54 1.53
CA VAL A 137 13.93 13.65 1.34
C VAL A 137 14.29 12.97 2.65
N LYS A 138 14.29 13.72 3.76
CA LYS A 138 14.53 13.17 5.10
C LYS A 138 13.43 12.20 5.52
N LEU A 139 12.17 12.50 5.19
CA LEU A 139 11.03 11.61 5.44
C LEU A 139 11.22 10.29 4.69
N PHE A 140 11.47 10.33 3.38
CA PHE A 140 11.71 9.13 2.58
C PHE A 140 12.86 8.30 3.12
N LYS A 141 14.03 8.91 3.40
CA LYS A 141 15.19 8.20 3.95
C LYS A 141 14.86 7.53 5.28
N THR A 142 14.13 8.22 6.15
CA THR A 142 13.73 7.66 7.45
C THR A 142 12.83 6.44 7.24
N ILE A 143 11.78 6.56 6.43
CA ILE A 143 10.88 5.43 6.12
C ILE A 143 11.65 4.25 5.54
N TYR A 144 12.48 4.51 4.53
CA TYR A 144 13.27 3.49 3.83
C TYR A 144 14.19 2.72 4.79
N TYR A 145 14.97 3.42 5.61
CA TYR A 145 15.92 2.76 6.52
C TYR A 145 15.23 2.00 7.64
N GLU A 146 14.14 2.54 8.20
CA GLU A 146 13.38 1.82 9.23
C GLU A 146 12.71 0.56 8.66
N ASN A 147 12.15 0.63 7.44
CA ASN A 147 11.56 -0.54 6.81
C ASN A 147 12.62 -1.61 6.48
N LYS A 148 13.73 -1.21 5.84
CA LYS A 148 14.83 -2.12 5.51
C LYS A 148 15.44 -2.75 6.76
N SER A 149 15.67 -1.96 7.80
CA SER A 149 16.21 -2.45 9.06
C SER A 149 15.24 -3.39 9.77
N TYR A 150 13.95 -3.07 9.77
CA TYR A 150 12.94 -3.94 10.38
C TYR A 150 12.89 -5.30 9.69
N TYR A 151 12.78 -5.31 8.36
CA TYR A 151 12.77 -6.54 7.55
C TYR A 151 14.02 -7.39 7.75
N ALA A 152 15.20 -6.77 7.83
CA ALA A 152 16.45 -7.50 8.06
C ALA A 152 16.50 -8.21 9.43
N ASN A 153 15.76 -7.70 10.43
CA ASN A 153 15.75 -8.23 11.80
C ASN A 153 14.47 -9.02 12.14
N HIS A 154 13.47 -9.00 11.27
CA HIS A 154 12.19 -9.67 11.47
C HIS A 154 11.81 -10.34 10.16
N GLN A 155 12.04 -11.64 10.07
CA GLN A 155 11.67 -12.42 8.89
C GLN A 155 10.21 -12.85 9.00
N TYR A 156 9.49 -12.76 7.89
CA TYR A 156 8.15 -13.33 7.76
C TYR A 156 8.22 -14.84 8.00
N ILE A 157 7.40 -15.33 8.93
CA ILE A 157 7.27 -16.75 9.23
C ILE A 157 5.79 -17.07 9.10
N LYS A 158 5.41 -17.76 8.02
CA LYS A 158 4.01 -18.09 7.75
C LYS A 158 3.38 -18.82 8.96
N GLY A 159 2.35 -18.22 9.56
CA GLY A 159 1.65 -18.78 10.72
C GLY A 159 2.26 -18.46 12.10
N GLU A 160 3.37 -17.72 12.15
CA GLU A 160 3.97 -17.21 13.41
C GLU A 160 4.24 -15.70 13.39
N PHE A 161 4.59 -15.17 12.21
CA PHE A 161 4.88 -13.76 11.97
C PHE A 161 4.32 -13.36 10.61
N ASP A 162 3.08 -12.90 10.64
CA ASP A 162 2.28 -12.54 9.49
C ASP A 162 2.49 -11.08 9.04
N CYS A 163 1.85 -10.68 7.95
CA CYS A 163 2.02 -9.34 7.39
C CYS A 163 1.47 -8.23 8.31
N ASN A 164 0.43 -8.52 9.10
CA ASN A 164 -0.14 -7.62 10.11
C ASN A 164 0.84 -7.32 11.25
N ASP A 165 1.54 -8.32 11.78
CA ASP A 165 2.54 -8.09 12.83
C ASP A 165 3.72 -7.26 12.32
N MET A 166 4.15 -7.51 11.08
CA MET A 166 5.17 -6.71 10.42
C MET A 166 4.74 -5.25 10.24
N ALA A 167 3.53 -5.04 9.70
CA ALA A 167 2.97 -3.72 9.51
C ALA A 167 2.82 -2.96 10.83
N VAL A 168 2.33 -3.62 11.89
CA VAL A 168 2.20 -3.01 13.22
C VAL A 168 3.56 -2.67 13.82
N GLY A 169 4.57 -3.53 13.66
CA GLY A 169 5.92 -3.25 14.16
C GLY A 169 6.56 -2.02 13.51
N ILE A 170 6.43 -1.89 12.19
CA ILE A 170 6.92 -0.72 11.46
C ILE A 170 6.07 0.52 11.78
N TRP A 171 4.75 0.37 11.88
CA TRP A 171 3.86 1.45 12.31
C TRP A 171 4.30 2.03 13.66
N ASN A 172 4.60 1.17 14.63
CA ASN A 172 5.10 1.61 15.95
C ASN A 172 6.44 2.35 15.86
N THR A 173 7.32 1.90 14.97
CA THR A 173 8.63 2.53 14.73
C THR A 173 8.47 3.93 14.14
N LEU A 174 7.63 4.09 13.12
CA LEU A 174 7.31 5.37 12.50
C LEU A 174 6.59 6.32 13.48
N TYR A 175 5.62 5.81 14.23
CA TYR A 175 4.87 6.57 15.22
C TYR A 175 5.78 7.17 16.31
N LYS A 176 6.75 6.38 16.81
CA LYS A 176 7.75 6.86 17.79
C LYS A 176 8.58 8.03 17.25
N LYS A 177 8.81 8.05 15.93
CA LYS A 177 9.52 9.13 15.22
C LYS A 177 8.62 10.29 14.82
N LYS A 178 7.34 10.28 15.23
CA LYS A 178 6.35 11.30 14.86
C LYS A 178 6.08 11.35 13.35
N ILE A 179 6.17 10.19 12.70
CA ILE A 179 5.70 9.99 11.33
C ILE A 179 4.32 9.34 11.42
N VAL A 180 3.31 9.98 10.83
CA VAL A 180 1.97 9.43 10.72
C VAL A 180 1.92 8.50 9.51
N SER A 181 1.54 7.25 9.74
CA SER A 181 1.28 6.27 8.70
C SER A 181 -0.13 5.70 8.86
N VAL A 182 -0.73 5.32 7.73
CA VAL A 182 -2.01 4.63 7.67
C VAL A 182 -1.75 3.17 7.33
N ILE A 183 -2.38 2.26 8.05
CA ILE A 183 -2.30 0.83 7.76
C ILE A 183 -3.36 0.50 6.71
N VAL A 184 -3.01 -0.33 5.74
CA VAL A 184 -3.94 -0.79 4.71
C VAL A 184 -3.98 -2.31 4.72
N ALA A 185 -5.17 -2.87 4.84
CA ALA A 185 -5.44 -4.29 4.61
C ALA A 185 -6.14 -4.46 3.26
N GLY A 186 -5.57 -5.26 2.37
CA GLY A 186 -6.08 -5.41 1.01
C GLY A 186 -5.55 -6.66 0.32
N ASN A 187 -5.71 -6.71 -1.01
CA ASN A 187 -5.23 -7.82 -1.83
C ASN A 187 -4.59 -7.30 -3.13
N LEU A 188 -3.26 -7.46 -3.24
CA LEU A 188 -2.50 -7.00 -4.41
C LEU A 188 -2.70 -7.86 -5.67
N GLU A 189 -3.45 -8.96 -5.59
CA GLU A 189 -3.75 -9.87 -6.71
C GLU A 189 -5.15 -9.64 -7.30
N LEU A 190 -6.07 -9.01 -6.55
CA LEU A 190 -7.46 -8.80 -6.95
C LEU A 190 -7.79 -7.34 -7.22
N ASP A 191 -8.79 -7.09 -8.05
CA ASP A 191 -9.36 -5.76 -8.24
C ASP A 191 -10.75 -5.73 -7.60
N ASN A 192 -11.03 -4.73 -6.76
CA ASN A 192 -12.28 -4.56 -6.00
C ASN A 192 -12.55 -5.69 -4.98
N GLU A 193 -11.56 -6.01 -4.16
CA GLU A 193 -11.65 -7.04 -3.13
C GLU A 193 -12.68 -6.71 -2.03
N SER A 194 -13.39 -7.73 -1.58
CA SER A 194 -14.14 -7.67 -0.33
C SER A 194 -13.18 -7.78 0.87
N PHE A 195 -13.62 -7.33 2.04
CA PHE A 195 -12.82 -7.41 3.26
C PHE A 195 -12.41 -8.85 3.63
N ALA A 196 -13.22 -9.84 3.24
CA ALA A 196 -12.91 -11.25 3.47
C ALA A 196 -11.82 -11.78 2.52
N GLU A 197 -11.54 -11.09 1.42
CA GLU A 197 -10.56 -11.47 0.40
C GLU A 197 -9.21 -10.76 0.57
N CYS A 198 -9.11 -9.83 1.53
CA CYS A 198 -7.82 -9.28 1.92
C CYS A 198 -6.89 -10.42 2.36
N ASN A 199 -5.61 -10.30 2.03
CA ASN A 199 -4.59 -11.31 2.35
C ASN A 199 -3.24 -10.68 2.69
N HIS A 200 -3.19 -9.34 2.74
CA HIS A 200 -1.96 -8.59 2.89
C HIS A 200 -2.18 -7.29 3.64
N VAL A 201 -1.16 -6.85 4.37
CA VAL A 201 -1.17 -5.61 5.15
C VAL A 201 0.12 -4.84 4.90
N TRP A 202 0.00 -3.55 4.61
CA TRP A 202 1.13 -2.62 4.37
C TRP A 202 0.84 -1.25 4.99
N LEU A 203 1.78 -0.31 4.87
CA LEU A 203 1.58 1.08 5.31
C LEU A 203 1.64 2.07 4.15
N LEU A 204 0.86 3.13 4.28
CA LEU A 204 0.96 4.34 3.46
C LEU A 204 1.38 5.52 4.33
N VAL A 205 2.30 6.34 3.82
CA VAL A 205 2.72 7.60 4.43
C VAL A 205 2.42 8.74 3.47
N PHE A 206 1.47 9.60 3.85
CA PHE A 206 1.05 10.73 3.04
C PHE A 206 1.92 11.94 3.35
N TYR A 207 2.43 12.58 2.30
CA TYR A 207 3.19 13.83 2.36
C TYR A 207 2.57 14.86 1.42
N ARG A 208 2.47 16.11 1.88
CA ARG A 208 2.06 17.24 1.05
C ARG A 208 2.99 18.41 1.32
N GLY A 209 3.65 18.87 0.26
CA GLY A 209 4.47 20.07 0.26
C GLY A 209 4.08 21.03 -0.86
N ALA A 210 4.85 22.10 -1.03
CA ALA A 210 4.60 23.11 -2.05
C ALA A 210 4.58 22.56 -3.49
N ALA A 211 5.37 21.51 -3.76
CA ALA A 211 5.46 20.86 -5.06
C ALA A 211 4.36 19.82 -5.34
N GLY A 212 3.44 19.60 -4.40
CA GLY A 212 2.37 18.61 -4.52
C GLY A 212 2.41 17.52 -3.44
N GLY A 213 1.63 16.47 -3.67
CA GLY A 213 1.50 15.33 -2.77
C GLY A 213 2.36 14.15 -3.21
N VAL A 214 2.92 13.42 -2.25
CA VAL A 214 3.59 12.13 -2.46
C VAL A 214 3.00 11.14 -1.46
N ILE A 215 2.72 9.93 -1.92
CA ILE A 215 2.34 8.81 -1.05
C ILE A 215 3.51 7.83 -1.06
N PHE A 216 4.12 7.59 0.09
CA PHE A 216 5.11 6.51 0.22
C PHE A 216 4.40 5.23 0.62
N ILE A 217 4.77 4.14 -0.03
CA ILE A 217 4.28 2.79 0.27
C ILE A 217 5.39 2.08 1.02
N VAL A 218 5.05 1.48 2.16
CA VAL A 218 5.98 0.72 2.98
C VAL A 218 5.56 -0.75 2.88
N GLU A 219 6.20 -1.49 1.99
CA GLU A 219 5.98 -2.92 1.84
C GLU A 219 6.82 -3.64 2.89
N THR A 220 6.13 -4.14 3.92
CA THR A 220 6.77 -4.63 5.14
C THR A 220 7.29 -6.05 4.98
N THR A 221 6.72 -6.83 4.07
CA THR A 221 7.07 -8.25 3.89
C THR A 221 8.32 -8.49 3.04
N ASN A 222 8.79 -7.48 2.30
CA ASN A 222 10.05 -7.55 1.54
C ASN A 222 11.01 -6.38 1.86
N GLY A 223 10.60 -5.46 2.73
CA GLY A 223 11.39 -4.30 3.15
C GLY A 223 11.57 -3.24 2.07
N GLU A 224 10.78 -3.26 0.99
CA GLU A 224 10.82 -2.26 -0.07
C GLU A 224 9.97 -1.03 0.25
N THR A 225 10.39 0.12 -0.28
CA THR A 225 9.64 1.38 -0.14
C THR A 225 9.43 1.98 -1.52
N TYR A 226 8.17 2.15 -1.91
CA TYR A 226 7.78 2.74 -3.18
C TYR A 226 7.16 4.12 -2.98
N PHE A 227 6.88 4.83 -4.06
CA PHE A 227 6.17 6.10 -4.00
C PHE A 227 5.22 6.29 -5.18
N ILE A 228 4.11 6.97 -4.91
CA ILE A 228 3.14 7.44 -5.90
C ILE A 228 3.19 8.97 -5.88
N ASN A 229 3.54 9.55 -7.02
CA ASN A 229 3.51 10.99 -7.28
C ASN A 229 2.79 11.35 -8.59
N SER A 230 2.24 10.35 -9.28
CA SER A 230 1.47 10.49 -10.51
C SER A 230 0.35 9.44 -10.58
N PRO A 231 -0.81 9.74 -11.20
CA PRO A 231 -1.85 8.76 -11.49
C PRO A 231 -1.41 7.64 -12.46
N GLU A 232 -0.29 7.74 -13.18
CA GLU A 232 0.20 6.62 -14.01
C GLU A 232 1.12 5.64 -13.27
N SER A 233 1.22 5.76 -11.94
CA SER A 233 2.08 4.88 -11.14
C SER A 233 1.66 3.42 -11.25
N GLU A 234 2.63 2.52 -11.46
CA GLU A 234 2.39 1.07 -11.39
C GLU A 234 1.96 0.60 -10.00
N PHE A 235 2.18 1.42 -8.97
CA PHE A 235 1.87 1.09 -7.58
C PHE A 235 0.47 1.49 -7.13
N LEU A 236 -0.41 1.97 -8.03
CA LEU A 236 -1.77 2.41 -7.67
C LEU A 236 -2.57 1.36 -6.89
N LYS A 237 -2.30 0.07 -7.11
CA LYS A 237 -2.97 -1.03 -6.40
C LYS A 237 -2.77 -1.00 -4.88
N TYR A 238 -1.67 -0.40 -4.39
CA TYR A 238 -1.45 -0.20 -2.96
C TYR A 238 -2.40 0.85 -2.33
N LEU A 239 -3.20 1.54 -3.14
CA LEU A 239 -4.28 2.42 -2.68
C LEU A 239 -5.63 1.69 -2.60
N HIS A 240 -5.71 0.42 -2.94
CA HIS A 240 -6.93 -0.37 -2.82
C HIS A 240 -6.88 -1.19 -1.53
N GLY A 241 -7.96 -1.12 -0.75
CA GLY A 241 -8.08 -1.82 0.52
C GLY A 241 -8.83 -1.04 1.57
N TYR A 242 -8.70 -1.52 2.81
CA TYR A 242 -9.33 -1.00 4.01
C TYR A 242 -8.28 -0.34 4.89
N TYR A 243 -8.57 0.88 5.35
CA TYR A 243 -7.61 1.80 5.93
C TYR A 243 -7.82 1.93 7.44
N TYR A 244 -6.74 1.90 8.20
CA TYR A 244 -6.77 1.98 9.66
C TYR A 244 -5.72 2.98 10.17
N LEU A 245 -6.11 3.83 11.12
CA LEU A 245 -5.17 4.79 11.73
C LEU A 245 -4.27 4.11 12.76
N SER A 246 -4.78 3.09 13.45
CA SER A 246 -4.08 2.47 14.56
C SER A 246 -4.08 0.93 14.48
N PRO A 247 -3.07 0.26 15.07
CA PRO A 247 -3.08 -1.18 15.24
C PRO A 247 -4.29 -1.72 15.99
N SER A 248 -4.87 -0.95 16.91
CA SER A 248 -6.09 -1.36 17.63
C SER A 248 -7.31 -1.40 16.73
N ASP A 249 -7.46 -0.41 15.84
CA ASP A 249 -8.56 -0.37 14.86
C ASP A 249 -8.46 -1.56 13.89
N LEU A 250 -7.25 -1.81 13.37
CA LEU A 250 -6.98 -2.96 12.52
C LEU A 250 -7.37 -4.27 13.24
N ARG A 251 -6.81 -4.52 14.42
CA ARG A 251 -7.03 -5.77 15.18
C ARG A 251 -8.48 -5.99 15.58
N ALA A 252 -9.24 -4.91 15.83
CA ALA A 252 -10.66 -5.01 16.12
C ALA A 252 -11.45 -5.62 14.96
N ASP A 253 -11.06 -5.29 13.71
CA ASP A 253 -11.75 -5.77 12.51
C ASP A 253 -11.15 -7.08 11.95
N ILE A 254 -9.82 -7.27 11.98
CA ILE A 254 -9.17 -8.49 11.45
C ILE A 254 -9.21 -9.68 12.44
N LYS A 255 -9.27 -9.44 13.76
CA LYS A 255 -9.23 -10.49 14.80
C LYS A 255 -8.03 -11.45 14.62
N GLU A 256 -8.27 -12.76 14.48
CA GLU A 256 -7.27 -13.81 14.20
C GLU A 256 -7.04 -14.04 12.70
N ARG A 257 -7.46 -13.10 11.83
CA ARG A 257 -7.27 -13.24 10.39
C ARG A 257 -5.88 -12.74 10.00
N TRP A 258 -5.16 -13.67 9.37
CA TRP A 258 -3.84 -13.54 8.75
C TRP A 258 -2.71 -13.45 9.75
#